data_AF-A0A964PVG7-F1
#
_entry.id   AF-A0A964PVG7-F1
#
_cell.length_a   1.000
_cell.length_b   1.000
_cell.length_c   1.000
_cell.angle_alpha   90.00
_cell.angle_beta   90.00
_cell.angle_gamma   90.00
#
_symmetry.space_group_name_H-M   'P 1'
#
loop_
_entity.id
_entity.type
_entity.pdbx_description
1 polymer ?
#
loop_
_entity_poly.entity_id
_entity_poly.type
_entity_poly.pdbx_seq_one_letter_code
_entity_poly.pdbx_strand_id
1 'polypeptide(L)'
;MKFADFERRARKAFEAIPEQFKEGIDGLEVSREAEPHPTLPEVYTLGQCVTEEHLSDFGGPETTRSLIVLYWGSFRELADLDAEFDWDKETWETLTHELRHHLESLAGDDALEGVDYAADELFNRQEGLTFDPWYYQQGEALGGGVYAVESHHHVEQTWGKAAFERARTVDFDWQGAMYRIPRPAELGDVHFVAILGPDFEEQSLELVLVRRRSFWEEAKALAGSSKAAVLESEAEAERLD
;
A
#
# COMPACT_ATOMS: atom_id res chain seq x y z
N MET A 1 17.03 -11.39 15.07
CA MET A 1 18.46 -11.31 14.68
C MET A 1 19.24 -10.35 15.60
N LYS A 2 20.55 -10.53 15.82
CA LYS A 2 21.35 -9.55 16.61
C LYS A 2 21.69 -8.30 15.79
N PHE A 3 21.75 -7.13 16.44
CA PHE A 3 22.07 -5.83 15.80
C PHE A 3 23.28 -5.88 14.85
N ALA A 4 24.42 -6.40 15.31
CA ALA A 4 25.64 -6.42 14.48
C ALA A 4 25.53 -7.35 13.26
N ASP A 5 24.65 -8.35 13.30
CA ASP A 5 24.40 -9.22 12.14
C ASP A 5 23.45 -8.54 11.16
N PHE A 6 22.41 -7.85 11.67
CA PHE A 6 21.50 -7.04 10.89
C PHE A 6 22.22 -5.90 10.17
N GLU A 7 23.03 -5.13 10.89
CA GLU A 7 23.79 -4.01 10.32
C GLU A 7 24.69 -4.48 9.15
N ARG A 8 25.40 -5.60 9.30
CA ARG A 8 26.22 -6.14 8.21
C ARG A 8 25.39 -6.55 7.00
N ARG A 9 24.21 -7.15 7.22
CA ARG A 9 23.32 -7.59 6.14
C ARG A 9 22.69 -6.39 5.42
N ALA A 10 22.19 -5.42 6.16
CA ALA A 10 21.65 -4.18 5.64
C ALA A 10 22.68 -3.41 4.80
N ARG A 11 23.92 -3.28 5.30
CA ARG A 11 25.03 -2.67 4.52
C ARG A 11 25.33 -3.45 3.25
N LYS A 12 25.38 -4.77 3.32
CA LYS A 12 25.58 -5.62 2.14
C LYS A 12 24.44 -5.47 1.12
N ALA A 13 23.19 -5.39 1.57
CA ALA A 13 22.03 -5.15 0.72
C ALA A 13 22.13 -3.79 0.03
N PHE A 14 22.45 -2.73 0.77
CA PHE A 14 22.68 -1.39 0.22
C PHE A 14 23.82 -1.34 -0.81
N GLU A 15 24.94 -2.00 -0.51
CA GLU A 15 26.08 -2.10 -1.43
C GLU A 15 25.74 -2.84 -2.73
N ALA A 16 24.81 -3.80 -2.68
CA ALA A 16 24.37 -4.55 -3.86
C ALA A 16 23.52 -3.69 -4.82
N ILE A 17 22.99 -2.56 -4.37
CA ILE A 17 22.20 -1.67 -5.21
C ILE A 17 23.11 -0.90 -6.18
N PRO A 18 22.76 -0.83 -7.47
CA PRO A 18 23.49 -0.06 -8.46
C PRO A 18 23.71 1.40 -8.06
N GLU A 19 24.93 1.91 -8.28
CA GLU A 19 25.34 3.25 -7.85
C GLU A 19 24.45 4.38 -8.39
N GLN A 20 23.92 4.21 -9.61
CA GLN A 20 23.01 5.17 -10.24
C GLN A 20 21.72 5.43 -9.42
N PHE A 21 21.30 4.49 -8.57
CA PHE A 21 20.11 4.67 -7.73
C PHE A 21 20.44 5.25 -6.34
N LYS A 22 21.72 5.46 -6.04
CA LYS A 22 22.20 6.00 -4.76
C LYS A 22 22.79 7.41 -4.91
N GLU A 23 22.74 7.98 -6.11
CA GLU A 23 23.27 9.31 -6.38
C GLU A 23 22.48 10.36 -5.59
N GLY A 24 23.13 11.07 -4.67
CA GLY A 24 22.43 12.00 -3.74
C GLY A 24 22.16 11.42 -2.36
N ILE A 25 22.43 10.13 -2.14
CA ILE A 25 22.36 9.50 -0.81
C ILE A 25 23.73 9.64 -0.10
N ASP A 26 23.73 10.19 1.11
CA ASP A 26 24.93 10.30 1.97
C ASP A 26 25.38 8.96 2.52
N GLY A 27 24.42 8.06 2.79
CA GLY A 27 24.70 6.68 3.17
C GLY A 27 23.52 5.98 3.83
N LEU A 28 23.83 4.84 4.46
CA LEU A 28 22.93 4.05 5.28
C LEU A 28 23.34 4.10 6.75
N GLU A 29 22.41 4.55 7.60
CA GLU A 29 22.46 4.44 9.05
C GLU A 29 21.57 3.29 9.54
N VAL A 30 22.04 2.56 10.56
CA VAL A 30 21.26 1.51 11.22
C VAL A 30 21.11 1.87 12.68
N SER A 31 19.91 2.28 13.07
CA SER A 31 19.58 2.67 14.44
C SER A 31 19.27 1.45 15.30
N ARG A 32 19.59 1.54 16.59
CA ARG A 32 19.20 0.54 17.61
C ARG A 32 17.79 0.75 18.15
N GLU A 33 17.24 1.93 17.89
CA GLU A 33 15.94 2.34 18.40
C GLU A 33 14.83 1.64 17.64
N ALA A 34 13.68 1.51 18.30
CA ALA A 34 12.43 1.16 17.67
C ALA A 34 11.65 2.46 17.53
N GLU A 35 11.19 2.76 16.32
CA GLU A 35 10.43 3.97 16.01
C GLU A 35 8.96 3.57 15.88
N PRO A 36 8.12 3.79 16.92
CA PRO A 36 6.70 3.46 16.84
C PRO A 36 5.96 4.48 15.96
N HIS A 37 4.90 4.04 15.30
CA HIS A 37 4.04 4.92 14.53
C HIS A 37 3.43 6.00 15.43
N PRO A 38 3.38 7.29 15.01
CA PRO A 38 2.99 8.41 15.86
C PRO A 38 1.63 8.28 16.54
N THR A 39 0.70 7.56 15.91
CA THR A 39 -0.66 7.35 16.41
C THR A 39 -0.96 5.90 16.79
N LEU A 40 -0.09 4.94 16.43
CA LEU A 40 -0.30 3.50 16.61
C LEU A 40 0.91 2.86 17.32
N PRO A 41 0.92 2.78 18.66
CA PRO A 41 2.11 2.42 19.44
C PRO A 41 2.66 1.00 19.22
N GLU A 42 1.87 0.11 18.61
CA GLU A 42 2.23 -1.28 18.29
C GLU A 42 2.67 -1.47 16.83
N VAL A 43 2.64 -0.39 16.04
CA VAL A 43 3.16 -0.33 14.66
C VAL A 43 4.50 0.35 14.70
N TYR A 44 5.44 -0.09 13.86
CA TYR A 44 6.79 0.45 13.86
C TYR A 44 7.24 0.86 12.45
N THR A 45 7.84 2.03 12.36
CA THR A 45 8.55 2.50 11.18
C THR A 45 9.86 1.70 11.05
N LEU A 46 9.98 0.93 9.98
CA LEU A 46 11.13 0.06 9.71
C LEU A 46 12.30 0.83 9.12
N GLY A 47 12.01 1.80 8.23
CA GLY A 47 12.99 2.63 7.55
C GLY A 47 12.49 4.05 7.36
N GLN A 48 13.42 4.94 7.04
CA GLN A 48 13.11 6.32 6.67
C GLN A 48 14.18 6.89 5.74
N CYS A 49 13.74 7.58 4.69
CA CYS A 49 14.56 8.46 3.87
C CYS A 49 14.52 9.89 4.43
N VAL A 50 15.56 10.27 5.16
CA VAL A 50 15.70 11.63 5.69
C VAL A 50 16.33 12.51 4.62
N THR A 51 15.51 13.28 3.90
CA THR A 51 15.98 14.18 2.83
C THR A 51 16.11 15.62 3.35
N GLU A 52 17.30 16.21 3.22
CA GLU A 52 17.52 17.64 3.35
C GLU A 52 17.43 18.30 1.97
N GLU A 53 16.36 19.08 1.75
CA GLU A 53 16.25 19.93 0.58
C GLU A 53 16.90 21.29 0.84
N HIS A 54 18.06 21.55 0.22
CA HIS A 54 18.53 22.92 0.12
C HIS A 54 17.74 23.63 -0.99
N LEU A 55 16.84 24.53 -0.57
CA LEU A 55 16.03 25.41 -1.42
C LEU A 55 16.89 26.14 -2.47
N SER A 56 17.05 25.53 -3.63
CA SER A 56 17.44 26.18 -4.87
C SER A 56 16.48 25.72 -5.95
N ASP A 57 16.12 26.61 -6.87
CA ASP A 57 15.04 26.42 -7.87
C ASP A 57 15.23 25.25 -8.87
N PHE A 58 16.29 24.45 -8.70
CA PHE A 58 16.60 23.25 -9.47
C PHE A 58 17.02 22.14 -8.51
N GLY A 59 16.08 21.28 -8.11
CA GLY A 59 16.38 20.04 -7.39
C GLY A 59 17.26 19.11 -8.25
N GLY A 60 18.16 18.38 -7.59
CA GLY A 60 19.08 17.44 -8.23
C GLY A 60 20.05 16.83 -7.22
N PRO A 61 20.82 15.80 -7.61
CA PRO A 61 21.68 15.04 -6.69
C PRO A 61 22.80 15.84 -6.02
N GLU A 62 23.09 17.06 -6.52
CA GLU A 62 24.04 17.98 -5.89
C GLU A 62 23.42 18.89 -4.81
N THR A 63 22.09 19.02 -4.77
CA THR A 63 21.37 19.92 -3.84
C THR A 63 20.40 19.19 -2.91
N THR A 64 19.99 17.98 -3.27
CA THR A 64 19.18 17.07 -2.46
C THR A 64 20.10 16.01 -1.87
N ARG A 65 20.21 15.98 -0.54
CA ARG A 65 20.99 14.97 0.18
C ARG A 65 20.06 14.17 1.06
N SER A 66 20.11 12.84 0.93
CA SER A 66 19.29 11.95 1.74
C SER A 66 20.13 11.00 2.58
N LEU A 67 19.69 10.72 3.80
CA LEU A 67 20.20 9.66 4.64
C LEU A 67 19.14 8.57 4.75
N ILE A 68 19.48 7.34 4.39
CA ILE A 68 18.60 6.19 4.62
C ILE A 68 18.86 5.67 6.03
N VAL A 69 17.81 5.60 6.85
CA VAL A 69 17.86 5.07 8.21
C VAL A 69 17.05 3.79 8.26
N LEU A 70 17.60 2.71 8.83
CA LEU A 70 16.86 1.50 9.17
C LEU A 70 16.84 1.30 10.69
N TYR A 71 15.66 1.05 11.25
CA TYR A 71 15.45 0.91 12.69
C TYR A 71 15.48 -0.56 13.11
N TRP A 72 16.66 -1.08 13.48
CA TRP A 72 16.78 -2.48 13.92
C TRP A 72 15.86 -2.82 15.10
N GLY A 73 15.58 -1.84 15.97
CA GLY A 73 14.62 -2.02 17.06
C GLY A 73 13.22 -2.36 16.52
N SER A 74 12.74 -1.60 15.52
CA SER A 74 11.45 -1.83 14.85
C SER A 74 11.38 -3.21 14.21
N PHE A 75 12.40 -3.61 13.45
CA PHE A 75 12.50 -4.95 12.85
C PHE A 75 12.45 -6.06 13.91
N ARG A 76 13.05 -5.83 15.08
CA ARG A 76 13.02 -6.81 16.18
C ARG A 76 11.63 -6.94 16.77
N GLU A 77 10.94 -5.83 17.02
CA GLU A 77 9.57 -5.89 17.53
C GLU A 77 8.65 -6.62 16.54
N LEU A 78 8.78 -6.37 15.24
CA LEU A 78 8.01 -7.06 14.19
C LEU A 78 8.33 -8.56 14.13
N ALA A 79 9.62 -8.93 14.19
CA ALA A 79 10.05 -10.33 14.21
C ALA A 79 9.67 -11.09 15.50
N ASP A 80 9.35 -10.38 16.59
CA ASP A 80 8.84 -11.00 17.81
C ASP A 80 7.32 -11.29 17.70
N LEU A 81 6.62 -10.60 16.79
CA LEU A 81 5.21 -10.81 16.48
C LEU A 81 4.99 -11.91 15.43
N ASP A 82 5.92 -12.07 14.49
CA ASP A 82 5.86 -13.06 13.41
C ASP A 82 7.00 -14.10 13.47
N ALA A 83 6.64 -15.37 13.71
CA ALA A 83 7.59 -16.47 13.77
C ALA A 83 8.20 -16.85 12.40
N GLU A 84 7.56 -16.45 11.30
CA GLU A 84 8.00 -16.69 9.93
C GLU A 84 8.76 -15.49 9.33
N PHE A 85 9.03 -14.45 10.14
CA PHE A 85 9.65 -13.20 9.71
C PHE A 85 10.99 -13.41 8.96
N ASP A 86 11.00 -13.07 7.67
CA ASP A 86 12.19 -13.13 6.82
C ASP A 86 12.96 -11.81 6.87
N TRP A 87 13.92 -11.76 7.79
CA TRP A 87 14.80 -10.60 7.96
C TRP A 87 15.48 -10.12 6.67
N ASP A 88 15.87 -11.02 5.76
CA ASP A 88 16.60 -10.61 4.56
C ASP A 88 15.65 -10.02 3.51
N LYS A 89 14.45 -10.61 3.37
CA LYS A 89 13.38 -10.08 2.52
C LYS A 89 12.91 -8.71 3.01
N GLU A 90 12.55 -8.60 4.28
CA GLU A 90 12.03 -7.38 4.90
C GLU A 90 13.06 -6.25 4.83
N THR A 91 14.34 -6.56 5.10
CA THR A 91 15.42 -5.57 4.95
C THR A 91 15.52 -5.06 3.51
N TRP A 92 15.39 -5.95 2.52
CA TRP A 92 15.47 -5.59 1.11
C TRP A 92 14.27 -4.73 0.70
N GLU A 93 13.05 -5.13 1.09
CA GLU A 93 11.82 -4.41 0.79
C GLU A 93 11.84 -3.00 1.39
N THR A 94 12.10 -2.87 2.71
CA THR A 94 12.22 -1.55 3.36
C THR A 94 13.29 -0.70 2.68
N LEU A 95 14.46 -1.26 2.41
CA LEU A 95 15.55 -0.48 1.83
C LEU A 95 15.23 -0.01 0.41
N THR A 96 14.64 -0.86 -0.43
CA THR A 96 14.24 -0.47 -1.79
C THR A 96 13.09 0.53 -1.79
N HIS A 97 12.20 0.48 -0.80
CA HIS A 97 11.16 1.46 -0.57
C HIS A 97 11.76 2.84 -0.26
N GLU A 98 12.68 2.95 0.71
CA GLU A 98 13.31 4.23 1.04
C GLU A 98 14.14 4.81 -0.11
N LEU A 99 14.79 3.95 -0.92
CA LEU A 99 15.49 4.43 -2.11
C LEU A 99 14.53 4.97 -3.17
N ARG A 100 13.32 4.42 -3.26
CA ARG A 100 12.31 4.92 -4.20
C ARG A 100 11.88 6.32 -3.79
N HIS A 101 11.63 6.56 -2.50
CA HIS A 101 11.38 7.89 -1.95
C HIS A 101 12.48 8.89 -2.26
N HIS A 102 13.74 8.49 -2.11
CA HIS A 102 14.86 9.33 -2.50
C HIS A 102 14.84 9.73 -3.99
N LEU A 103 14.58 8.77 -4.89
CA LEU A 103 14.51 9.04 -6.33
C LEU A 103 13.37 9.99 -6.69
N GLU A 104 12.26 9.93 -5.96
CA GLU A 104 11.14 10.85 -6.13
C GLU A 104 11.45 12.27 -5.63
N SER A 105 12.06 12.40 -4.44
CA SER A 105 12.56 13.69 -3.97
C SER A 105 13.57 14.30 -4.96
N LEU A 106 14.39 13.49 -5.63
CA LEU A 106 15.28 13.96 -6.70
C LEU A 106 14.53 14.41 -7.96
N ALA A 107 13.42 13.75 -8.29
CA ALA A 107 12.58 14.10 -9.43
C ALA A 107 11.69 15.31 -9.16
N GLY A 108 11.55 15.74 -7.89
CA GLY A 108 10.54 16.71 -7.47
C GLY A 108 9.12 16.19 -7.68
N ASP A 109 8.96 14.88 -7.56
CA ASP A 109 7.69 14.16 -7.69
C ASP A 109 7.24 13.71 -6.29
N ASP A 110 5.95 13.87 -5.98
CA ASP A 110 5.37 13.50 -4.67
C ASP A 110 4.42 12.29 -4.83
N ALA A 111 4.57 11.51 -5.90
CA ALA A 111 3.65 10.45 -6.27
C ALA A 111 3.58 9.29 -5.24
N LEU A 112 4.65 8.96 -4.51
CA LEU A 112 4.63 7.93 -3.46
C LEU A 112 3.97 8.36 -2.15
N GLU A 113 3.74 9.66 -1.91
CA GLU A 113 3.01 10.09 -0.69
C GLU A 113 1.62 9.41 -0.63
N GLY A 114 0.99 9.24 -1.80
CA GLY A 114 -0.25 8.49 -1.93
C GLY A 114 -0.10 6.98 -1.65
N VAL A 115 1.03 6.38 -2.03
CA VAL A 115 1.26 4.94 -1.84
C VAL A 115 1.48 4.60 -0.37
N ASP A 116 2.22 5.43 0.36
CA ASP A 116 2.42 5.27 1.80
C ASP A 116 1.13 5.49 2.56
N TYR A 117 0.37 6.52 2.18
CA TYR A 117 -0.99 6.73 2.69
C TYR A 117 -1.88 5.50 2.47
N ALA A 118 -1.84 4.90 1.28
CA ALA A 118 -2.61 3.71 0.99
C ALA A 118 -2.17 2.51 1.85
N ALA A 119 -0.87 2.34 2.10
CA ALA A 119 -0.35 1.28 2.95
C ALA A 119 -0.78 1.45 4.41
N ASP A 120 -0.69 2.67 4.95
CA ASP A 120 -1.15 3.00 6.31
C ASP A 120 -2.65 2.73 6.49
N GLU A 121 -3.46 3.10 5.49
CA GLU A 121 -4.91 2.86 5.51
C GLU A 121 -5.28 1.38 5.33
N LEU A 122 -4.50 0.63 4.54
CA LEU A 122 -4.62 -0.83 4.46
C LEU A 122 -4.37 -1.47 5.83
N PHE A 123 -3.31 -1.05 6.51
CA PHE A 123 -3.01 -1.48 7.87
C PHE A 123 -4.18 -1.16 8.82
N ASN A 124 -4.66 0.09 8.80
CA ASN A 124 -5.81 0.51 9.61
C ASN A 124 -7.03 -0.38 9.37
N ARG A 125 -7.31 -0.73 8.11
CA ARG A 125 -8.40 -1.64 7.77
C ARG A 125 -8.20 -3.03 8.34
N GLN A 126 -7.01 -3.63 8.20
CA GLN A 126 -6.71 -4.97 8.69
C GLN A 126 -6.83 -5.08 10.22
N GLU A 127 -6.43 -4.03 10.94
CA GLU A 127 -6.54 -3.95 12.40
C GLU A 127 -7.94 -3.52 12.90
N GLY A 128 -8.90 -3.30 11.99
CA GLY A 128 -10.25 -2.85 12.34
C GLY A 128 -10.31 -1.43 12.92
N LEU A 129 -9.30 -0.61 12.62
CA LEU A 129 -9.24 0.81 12.96
C LEU A 129 -10.11 1.65 12.00
N THR A 130 -10.17 2.96 12.24
CA THR A 130 -10.84 3.86 11.29
C THR A 130 -9.91 4.09 10.11
N PHE A 131 -10.42 3.90 8.90
CA PHE A 131 -9.69 4.09 7.66
C PHE A 131 -10.50 4.87 6.61
N ASP A 132 -9.84 5.42 5.59
CA ASP A 132 -10.49 5.95 4.38
C ASP A 132 -10.90 4.81 3.45
N PRO A 133 -12.19 4.59 3.15
CA PRO A 133 -12.63 3.51 2.26
C PRO A 133 -12.13 3.60 0.80
N TRP A 134 -11.57 4.74 0.38
CA TRP A 134 -11.01 4.94 -0.96
C TRP A 134 -9.47 4.93 -0.99
N TYR A 135 -8.81 4.54 0.11
CA TYR A 135 -7.35 4.56 0.22
C TYR A 135 -6.62 3.89 -0.95
N TYR A 136 -7.14 2.76 -1.45
CA TYR A 136 -6.50 1.96 -2.51
C TYR A 136 -6.30 2.75 -3.81
N GLN A 137 -7.09 3.79 -4.05
CA GLN A 137 -6.95 4.65 -5.23
C GLN A 137 -5.67 5.50 -5.20
N GLN A 138 -5.06 5.66 -4.02
CA GLN A 138 -3.78 6.34 -3.83
C GLN A 138 -2.58 5.37 -4.00
N GLY A 139 -2.82 4.06 -4.12
CA GLY A 139 -1.81 3.07 -4.44
C GLY A 139 -1.31 3.14 -5.89
N GLU A 140 -0.49 2.18 -6.29
CA GLU A 140 0.06 2.11 -7.65
C GLU A 140 -1.05 1.79 -8.66
N ALA A 141 -1.29 2.69 -9.62
CA ALA A 141 -2.27 2.49 -10.68
C ALA A 141 -1.71 1.61 -11.81
N LEU A 142 -2.15 0.36 -11.87
CA LEU A 142 -1.75 -0.61 -12.90
C LEU A 142 -2.55 -0.46 -14.22
N GLY A 143 -3.56 0.41 -14.22
CA GLY A 143 -4.45 0.66 -15.35
C GLY A 143 -5.70 -0.20 -15.33
N GLY A 144 -6.70 0.14 -16.16
CA GLY A 144 -7.95 -0.64 -16.26
C GLY A 144 -8.82 -0.61 -14.99
N GLY A 145 -8.60 0.33 -14.07
CA GLY A 145 -9.26 0.37 -12.77
C GLY A 145 -8.63 -0.56 -11.73
N VAL A 146 -7.40 -1.04 -11.99
CA VAL A 146 -6.62 -1.85 -11.07
C VAL A 146 -5.64 -0.97 -10.31
N TYR A 147 -5.63 -1.13 -8.99
CA TYR A 147 -4.72 -0.46 -8.07
C TYR A 147 -3.97 -1.51 -7.24
N ALA A 148 -2.74 -1.22 -6.84
CA ALA A 148 -1.96 -2.06 -5.96
C ALA A 148 -1.50 -1.29 -4.72
N VAL A 149 -1.67 -1.90 -3.56
CA VAL A 149 -1.17 -1.42 -2.27
C VAL A 149 -0.35 -2.55 -1.67
N GLU A 150 0.97 -2.39 -1.67
CA GLU A 150 1.91 -3.47 -1.35
C GLU A 150 1.65 -4.74 -2.18
N SER A 151 1.34 -5.87 -1.53
CA SER A 151 1.00 -7.14 -2.18
C SER A 151 -0.50 -7.34 -2.44
N HIS A 152 -1.33 -6.34 -2.12
CA HIS A 152 -2.79 -6.36 -2.29
C HIS A 152 -3.20 -5.64 -3.57
N HIS A 153 -4.03 -6.30 -4.37
CA HIS A 153 -4.54 -5.76 -5.62
C HIS A 153 -6.03 -5.50 -5.53
N HIS A 154 -6.46 -4.33 -6.01
CA HIS A 154 -7.84 -3.85 -5.96
C HIS A 154 -8.34 -3.61 -7.38
N VAL A 155 -9.36 -4.36 -7.80
CA VAL A 155 -10.05 -4.14 -9.08
C VAL A 155 -11.31 -3.34 -8.81
N GLU A 156 -11.32 -2.07 -9.20
CA GLU A 156 -12.48 -1.20 -8.97
C GLU A 156 -13.58 -1.45 -10.02
N GLN A 157 -14.83 -1.58 -9.54
CA GLN A 157 -16.01 -1.50 -10.40
C GLN A 157 -17.09 -0.59 -9.83
N THR A 158 -17.50 0.38 -10.64
CA THR A 158 -18.61 1.28 -10.29
C THR A 158 -19.97 0.68 -10.65
N TRP A 159 -20.87 0.60 -9.68
CA TRP A 159 -22.22 0.05 -9.83
C TRP A 159 -23.33 1.06 -9.49
N GLY A 160 -24.34 1.14 -10.36
CA GLY A 160 -25.62 1.77 -10.01
C GLY A 160 -26.50 0.80 -9.23
N LYS A 161 -27.14 1.24 -8.15
CA LYS A 161 -27.95 0.37 -7.25
C LYS A 161 -28.92 -0.55 -7.99
N ALA A 162 -29.74 -0.01 -8.89
CA ALA A 162 -30.74 -0.79 -9.62
C ALA A 162 -30.12 -1.77 -10.65
N ALA A 163 -28.93 -1.47 -11.18
CA ALA A 163 -28.21 -2.38 -12.06
C ALA A 163 -27.62 -3.54 -11.25
N PHE A 164 -27.03 -3.24 -10.09
CA PHE A 164 -26.50 -4.23 -9.16
C PHE A 164 -27.60 -5.19 -8.69
N GLU A 165 -28.75 -4.68 -8.25
CA GLU A 165 -29.88 -5.51 -7.77
C GLU A 165 -30.45 -6.47 -8.85
N ARG A 166 -30.28 -6.15 -10.13
CA ARG A 166 -30.71 -7.03 -11.24
C ARG A 166 -29.64 -8.04 -11.66
N ALA A 167 -28.38 -7.75 -11.38
CA ALA A 167 -27.28 -8.64 -11.69
C ALA A 167 -27.37 -9.93 -10.85
N ARG A 168 -26.99 -11.05 -11.44
CA ARG A 168 -26.82 -12.31 -10.69
C ARG A 168 -25.36 -12.59 -10.37
N THR A 169 -24.47 -12.06 -11.20
CA THR A 169 -23.04 -12.26 -11.16
C THR A 169 -22.34 -10.93 -11.37
N VAL A 170 -21.09 -10.85 -10.93
CA VAL A 170 -20.19 -9.75 -11.24
C VAL A 170 -19.00 -10.34 -11.97
N ASP A 171 -18.72 -9.80 -13.16
CA ASP A 171 -17.64 -10.25 -14.02
C ASP A 171 -16.52 -9.21 -13.96
N PHE A 172 -15.26 -9.63 -13.99
CA PHE A 172 -14.10 -8.74 -13.95
C PHE A 172 -12.95 -9.29 -14.79
N ASP A 173 -12.09 -8.40 -15.28
CA ASP A 173 -10.83 -8.79 -15.92
C ASP A 173 -9.73 -8.80 -14.87
N TRP A 174 -8.89 -9.83 -14.91
CA TRP A 174 -7.65 -9.90 -14.16
C TRP A 174 -6.55 -10.48 -15.03
N GLN A 175 -5.49 -9.68 -15.26
CA GLN A 175 -4.34 -10.06 -16.09
C GLN A 175 -4.73 -10.59 -17.49
N GLY A 176 -5.80 -10.01 -18.08
CA GLY A 176 -6.29 -10.39 -19.42
C GLY A 176 -7.13 -11.67 -19.47
N ALA A 177 -7.47 -12.25 -18.31
CA ALA A 177 -8.46 -13.31 -18.20
C ALA A 177 -9.73 -12.77 -17.53
N MET A 178 -10.89 -13.22 -18.03
CA MET A 178 -12.18 -12.85 -17.46
C MET A 178 -12.56 -13.81 -16.34
N TYR A 179 -13.04 -13.28 -15.23
CA TYR A 179 -13.51 -14.01 -14.07
C TYR A 179 -14.91 -13.58 -13.70
N ARG A 180 -15.58 -14.42 -12.92
CA ARG A 180 -16.96 -14.21 -12.46
C ARG A 180 -17.12 -14.65 -11.02
N ILE A 181 -17.82 -13.83 -10.25
CA ILE A 181 -18.32 -14.19 -8.91
C ILE A 181 -19.83 -14.08 -8.85
N PRO A 182 -20.50 -14.80 -7.92
CA PRO A 182 -21.87 -14.47 -7.53
C PRO A 182 -21.94 -13.02 -7.04
N ARG A 183 -22.98 -12.29 -7.44
CA ARG A 183 -23.18 -10.92 -6.93
C ARG A 183 -23.37 -10.95 -5.41
N PRO A 184 -22.59 -10.18 -4.62
CA PRO A 184 -22.78 -10.08 -3.16
C PRO A 184 -24.19 -9.66 -2.78
N ALA A 185 -24.68 -10.07 -1.60
CA ALA A 185 -26.06 -9.81 -1.18
C ALA A 185 -26.41 -8.32 -1.16
N GLU A 186 -25.50 -7.50 -0.65
CA GLU A 186 -25.66 -6.06 -0.43
C GLU A 186 -24.59 -5.23 -1.16
N LEU A 187 -24.91 -3.97 -1.43
CA LEU A 187 -23.97 -2.98 -1.98
C LEU A 187 -23.88 -1.79 -1.02
N GLY A 188 -22.71 -1.64 -0.40
CA GLY A 188 -22.36 -0.48 0.41
C GLY A 188 -22.10 0.76 -0.44
N ASP A 189 -21.52 1.79 0.16
CA ASP A 189 -20.84 2.84 -0.61
C ASP A 189 -19.56 2.30 -1.25
N VAL A 190 -18.83 1.49 -0.49
CA VAL A 190 -17.68 0.69 -0.93
C VAL A 190 -17.88 -0.73 -0.40
N HIS A 191 -17.69 -1.74 -1.24
CA HIS A 191 -17.75 -3.14 -0.83
C HIS A 191 -16.51 -3.88 -1.34
N PHE A 192 -15.64 -4.29 -0.42
CA PHE A 192 -14.47 -5.11 -0.71
C PHE A 192 -14.88 -6.59 -0.77
N VAL A 193 -14.63 -7.24 -1.90
CA VAL A 193 -14.89 -8.67 -2.08
C VAL A 193 -13.56 -9.37 -2.30
N ALA A 194 -13.06 -10.09 -1.28
CA ALA A 194 -11.85 -10.89 -1.41
C ALA A 194 -12.11 -12.07 -2.35
N ILE A 195 -11.24 -12.21 -3.34
CA ILE A 195 -11.37 -13.20 -4.40
C ILE A 195 -10.56 -14.43 -4.03
N LEU A 196 -11.25 -15.56 -3.90
CA LEU A 196 -10.65 -16.86 -3.61
C LEU A 196 -10.53 -17.68 -4.89
N GLY A 197 -9.40 -18.36 -5.06
CA GLY A 197 -9.18 -19.28 -6.17
C GLY A 197 -7.71 -19.65 -6.36
N PRO A 198 -7.43 -20.72 -7.10
CA PRO A 198 -6.06 -21.20 -7.33
C PRO A 198 -5.21 -20.21 -8.13
N ASP A 199 -5.83 -19.35 -8.94
CA ASP A 199 -5.14 -18.35 -9.75
C ASP A 199 -4.66 -17.12 -8.92
N PHE A 200 -4.94 -17.09 -7.61
CA PHE A 200 -4.65 -15.95 -6.71
C PHE A 200 -3.85 -16.33 -5.46
N GLU A 201 -3.27 -17.53 -5.38
CA GLU A 201 -2.58 -17.99 -4.15
C GLU A 201 -1.33 -17.17 -3.79
N GLU A 202 -0.67 -16.55 -4.78
CA GLU A 202 0.57 -15.78 -4.58
C GLU A 202 0.34 -14.28 -4.29
N GLN A 203 -0.90 -13.79 -4.42
CA GLN A 203 -1.22 -12.36 -4.31
C GLN A 203 -2.66 -12.14 -3.83
N SER A 204 -2.86 -11.24 -2.87
CA SER A 204 -4.20 -10.88 -2.42
C SER A 204 -4.94 -10.10 -3.50
N LEU A 205 -6.10 -10.58 -3.94
CA LEU A 205 -6.95 -9.90 -4.93
C LEU A 205 -8.32 -9.57 -4.33
N GLU A 206 -8.72 -8.31 -4.43
CA GLU A 206 -10.03 -7.83 -4.02
C GLU A 206 -10.75 -7.14 -5.18
N LEU A 207 -12.03 -7.45 -5.35
CA LEU A 207 -12.92 -6.67 -6.18
C LEU A 207 -13.59 -5.58 -5.34
N VAL A 208 -13.38 -4.31 -5.70
CA VAL A 208 -13.93 -3.17 -4.97
C VAL A 208 -15.15 -2.63 -5.70
N LEU A 209 -16.34 -2.95 -5.17
CA LEU A 209 -17.60 -2.50 -5.74
C LEU A 209 -17.96 -1.13 -5.17
N VAL A 210 -17.84 -0.09 -6.00
CA VAL A 210 -18.13 1.29 -5.61
C VAL A 210 -19.53 1.67 -6.07
N ARG A 211 -20.36 2.16 -5.15
CA ARG A 211 -21.71 2.60 -5.51
C ARG A 211 -21.67 3.98 -6.13
N ARG A 212 -22.20 4.09 -7.36
CA ARG A 212 -22.41 5.38 -7.99
C ARG A 212 -23.48 6.17 -7.22
N ARG A 213 -23.06 7.23 -6.53
CA ARG A 213 -23.96 8.16 -5.85
C ARG A 213 -24.66 9.05 -6.88
N SER A 214 -25.90 9.42 -6.57
CA SER A 214 -26.61 10.46 -7.33
C SER A 214 -26.09 11.84 -6.93
N PHE A 215 -26.07 12.78 -7.88
CA PHE A 215 -25.79 14.22 -7.63
C PHE A 215 -26.56 14.79 -6.41
N TRP A 216 -27.78 14.29 -6.16
CA TRP A 216 -28.60 14.71 -5.01
C TRP A 216 -28.12 14.16 -3.66
N GLU A 217 -27.42 13.02 -3.66
CA GLU A 217 -26.84 12.40 -2.46
C GLU A 217 -25.51 13.06 -2.11
N GLU A 218 -24.71 13.46 -3.11
CA GLU A 218 -23.50 14.28 -2.92
C GLU A 218 -23.83 15.61 -2.24
N ALA A 219 -24.89 16.29 -2.68
CA ALA A 219 -25.36 17.54 -2.08
C ALA A 219 -25.84 17.38 -0.61
N LYS A 220 -26.34 16.20 -0.22
CA LYS A 220 -26.76 15.90 1.15
C LYS A 220 -25.60 15.46 2.05
N ALA A 221 -24.61 14.76 1.51
CA ALA A 221 -23.39 14.37 2.25
C ALA A 221 -22.57 15.61 2.66
N LEU A 222 -22.54 16.66 1.83
CA LEU A 222 -21.94 17.96 2.20
C LEU A 222 -22.66 18.65 3.37
N ALA A 223 -23.91 18.27 3.67
CA ALA A 223 -24.71 18.81 4.77
C ALA A 223 -24.70 17.92 6.02
N GLY A 224 -24.07 16.74 5.98
CA GLY A 224 -24.03 15.79 7.09
C GLY A 224 -22.89 14.78 6.99
N SER A 225 -22.09 14.68 8.04
CA SER A 225 -20.99 13.72 8.22
C SER A 225 -21.50 12.28 8.42
N SER A 226 -22.17 11.67 7.43
CA SER A 226 -22.42 10.23 7.48
C SER A 226 -21.17 9.49 7.00
N LYS A 227 -20.55 8.68 7.88
CA LYS A 227 -19.49 7.73 7.50
C LYS A 227 -20.00 6.86 6.35
N ALA A 228 -19.15 6.63 5.33
CA ALA A 228 -19.50 5.77 4.21
C ALA A 228 -19.81 4.35 4.69
N ALA A 229 -20.82 3.71 4.10
CA ALA A 229 -21.15 2.33 4.42
C ALA A 229 -20.14 1.39 3.74
N VAL A 230 -19.19 0.85 4.50
CA VAL A 230 -18.21 -0.13 4.02
C VAL A 230 -18.70 -1.53 4.32
N LEU A 231 -18.63 -2.42 3.33
CA LEU A 231 -18.94 -3.85 3.46
C LEU A 231 -17.73 -4.67 3.04
N GLU A 232 -17.58 -5.86 3.64
CA GLU A 232 -16.54 -6.81 3.30
C GLU A 232 -17.15 -8.21 3.15
N SER A 233 -16.74 -8.94 2.12
CA SER A 233 -17.15 -10.33 1.88
C SER A 233 -16.08 -11.09 1.10
N GLU A 234 -16.28 -12.40 0.95
CA GLU A 234 -15.39 -13.28 0.19
C GLU A 234 -16.21 -14.00 -0.89
N ALA A 235 -15.60 -14.26 -2.05
CA ALA A 235 -16.23 -15.01 -3.12
C ALA A 235 -15.21 -15.87 -3.90
N GLU A 236 -15.61 -17.09 -4.23
CA GLU A 236 -14.86 -17.94 -5.18
C GLU A 236 -15.11 -17.44 -6.60
N ALA A 237 -14.01 -17.20 -7.34
CA ALA A 237 -14.09 -16.78 -8.74
C ALA A 237 -14.05 -17.97 -9.71
N GLU A 238 -14.97 -17.94 -10.67
CA GLU A 238 -14.98 -18.84 -11.82
C GLU A 238 -14.34 -18.14 -13.02
N ARG A 239 -13.30 -18.74 -13.60
CA ARG A 239 -12.69 -18.24 -14.84
C ARG A 239 -13.62 -18.48 -16.04
N LEU A 240 -13.77 -17.46 -16.87
CA LEU A 240 -14.55 -17.49 -18.11
C LEU A 240 -13.60 -17.67 -19.29
N ASP A 241 -13.64 -18.85 -19.90
CA ASP A 241 -12.86 -19.21 -21.11
C ASP A 241 -13.35 -18.48 -22.38
#